data_AF-A0A4Q2X2K2-F1
#
_entry.id   AF-A0A4Q2X2K2-F1
#
_cell.length_a   1.000
_cell.length_b   1.000
_cell.length_c   1.000
_cell.angle_alpha   90.00
_cell.angle_beta   90.00
_cell.angle_gamma   90.00
#
_symmetry.space_group_name_H-M   'P 1'
#
loop_
_entity.id
_entity.type
_entity.pdbx_description
1 polymer ?
#
loop_
_entity_poly.entity_id
_entity_poly.type
_entity_poly.pdbx_seq_one_letter_code
_entity_poly.pdbx_strand_id
1 'polypeptide(L)'
;MGLRRFLTCILLVMLPCACQRSRVTGTPKAVPVREDGAIALRLMSFNVRYENPNDSNTRSWRQRLVGSVRMIQREQPDIMGIQESLHGQAADLWASLPDYEFFGVGRDDGE
;
A
#
# COMPACT_ATOMS: atom_id res chain seq x y z
N MET A 1 -54.04 -32.27 13.95
CA MET A 1 -52.68 -32.68 14.38
C MET A 1 -51.82 -32.83 13.13
N GLY A 2 -50.76 -32.07 12.84
CA GLY A 2 -50.16 -30.85 13.38
C GLY A 2 -49.57 -30.08 12.18
N LEU A 3 -49.71 -28.76 12.09
CA LEU A 3 -48.86 -27.73 12.69
C LEU A 3 -47.36 -27.90 12.40
N ARG A 4 -46.90 -27.32 11.29
CA ARG A 4 -45.58 -26.69 11.04
C ARG A 4 -45.53 -26.26 9.55
N ARG A 5 -45.14 -25.07 9.11
CA ARG A 5 -44.85 -23.75 9.70
C ARG A 5 -44.56 -22.85 8.47
N PHE A 6 -45.35 -21.80 8.27
CA PHE A 6 -44.92 -20.62 7.50
C PHE A 6 -43.68 -20.04 8.19
N LEU A 7 -42.54 -19.99 7.52
CA LEU A 7 -41.30 -19.29 7.89
C LEU A 7 -40.33 -19.53 6.70
N THR A 8 -39.52 -18.65 6.12
CA THR A 8 -39.11 -17.27 6.36
C THR A 8 -38.06 -16.94 5.28
N CYS A 9 -38.05 -15.71 4.79
CA CYS A 9 -36.94 -15.01 4.14
C CYS A 9 -36.40 -15.47 2.77
N ILE A 10 -36.83 -14.73 1.74
CA ILE A 10 -35.98 -13.80 0.96
C ILE A 10 -34.49 -13.93 1.34
N LEU A 11 -33.70 -14.66 0.55
CA LEU A 11 -32.24 -14.52 0.61
C LEU A 11 -31.83 -13.42 -0.37
N LEU A 12 -31.36 -12.34 0.24
CA LEU A 12 -31.00 -11.06 -0.33
C LEU A 12 -30.06 -11.14 -1.54
N VAL A 13 -30.43 -10.34 -2.52
CA VAL A 13 -29.59 -9.75 -3.56
C VAL A 13 -28.47 -8.90 -2.92
N MET A 14 -27.28 -8.92 -3.54
CA MET A 14 -26.15 -7.97 -3.45
C MET A 14 -25.38 -7.85 -2.13
N LEU A 15 -24.12 -8.30 -2.18
CA LEU A 15 -23.01 -7.39 -1.91
C LEU A 15 -21.82 -7.81 -2.79
N PRO A 16 -21.47 -7.05 -3.85
CA PRO A 16 -20.12 -7.15 -4.36
C PRO A 16 -19.24 -6.75 -3.18
N CYS A 17 -18.32 -7.63 -2.81
CA CYS A 17 -17.22 -7.27 -1.95
C CYS A 17 -16.32 -6.32 -2.75
N ALA A 18 -16.81 -5.10 -2.99
CA ALA A 18 -15.99 -3.98 -3.37
C ALA A 18 -15.16 -3.69 -2.13
N CYS A 19 -14.06 -4.42 -1.99
CA CYS A 19 -12.96 -4.10 -1.08
C CYS A 19 -12.32 -2.77 -1.53
N GLN A 20 -13.08 -1.69 -1.56
CA GLN A 20 -12.49 -0.36 -1.43
C GLN A 20 -12.10 -0.25 0.03
N ARG A 21 -10.92 -0.77 0.34
CA ARG A 21 -10.23 -0.46 1.58
C ARG A 21 -9.77 0.99 1.50
N SER A 22 -10.72 1.91 1.61
CA SER A 22 -10.42 3.32 1.78
C SER A 22 -9.65 3.44 3.09
N ARG A 23 -8.40 3.86 3.00
CA ARG A 23 -7.62 4.19 4.18
C ARG A 23 -7.94 5.61 4.60
N VAL A 24 -8.01 5.80 5.91
CA VAL A 24 -7.82 7.13 6.48
C VAL A 24 -6.34 7.45 6.26
N THR A 25 -6.06 8.30 5.27
CA THR A 25 -4.74 8.89 5.10
C THR A 25 -4.51 9.85 6.26
N GLY A 26 -3.28 9.87 6.79
CA GLY A 26 -2.88 10.90 7.73
C GLY A 26 -3.00 12.30 7.12
N THR A 27 -2.96 13.33 7.96
CA THR A 27 -2.90 14.71 7.49
C THR A 27 -1.67 14.88 6.58
N PRO A 28 -1.81 15.47 5.38
CA PRO A 28 -0.66 15.70 4.50
C PRO A 28 0.46 16.42 5.24
N LYS A 29 1.69 15.92 5.08
CA LYS A 29 2.88 16.56 5.64
C LYS A 29 3.06 17.91 4.96
N ALA A 30 2.88 19.01 5.71
CA ALA A 30 3.16 20.34 5.21
C ALA A 30 4.68 20.55 5.10
N VAL A 31 5.17 20.83 3.90
CA VAL A 31 6.56 21.26 3.68
C VAL A 31 6.59 22.79 3.75
N PRO A 32 7.39 23.40 4.64
CA PRO A 32 7.44 24.84 4.75
C PRO A 32 8.03 25.46 3.48
N VAL A 33 7.35 26.48 2.97
CA VAL A 33 7.88 27.36 1.92
C VAL A 33 8.78 28.39 2.61
N ARG A 34 10.01 28.53 2.14
CA ARG A 34 10.97 29.52 2.64
C ARG A 34 10.53 30.94 2.24
N GLU A 35 11.06 31.95 2.92
CA GLU A 35 10.77 33.36 2.61
C GLU A 35 11.13 33.76 1.17
N ASP A 36 12.14 33.10 0.58
CA ASP A 36 12.55 33.25 -0.82
C ASP A 36 11.64 32.52 -1.83
N GLY A 37 10.56 31.88 -1.36
CA GLY A 37 9.63 31.09 -2.17
C GLY A 37 10.12 29.68 -2.49
N ALA A 38 11.31 29.28 -2.04
CA ALA A 38 11.84 27.94 -2.31
C ALA A 38 11.22 26.88 -1.37
N ILE A 39 11.10 25.65 -1.87
CA ILE A 39 10.67 24.48 -1.11
C ILE A 39 11.85 23.52 -0.98
N ALA A 40 12.16 23.10 0.25
CA ALA A 40 13.19 22.08 0.50
C ALA A 40 12.54 20.69 0.55
N LEU A 41 12.85 19.85 -0.45
CA LEU A 41 12.31 18.49 -0.55
C LEU A 41 13.39 17.43 -0.30
N ARG A 42 13.05 16.39 0.45
CA ARG A 42 13.82 15.15 0.58
C ARG A 42 13.29 14.14 -0.42
N LEU A 43 14.13 13.75 -1.38
CA LEU A 43 13.76 12.78 -2.42
C LEU A 43 14.49 11.45 -2.18
N MET A 44 13.84 10.35 -2.55
CA MET A 44 14.44 9.01 -2.52
C MET A 44 14.11 8.24 -3.80
N SER A 45 15.06 7.46 -4.29
CA SER A 45 14.79 6.38 -5.24
C SER A 45 15.18 5.07 -4.59
N PHE A 46 14.30 4.07 -4.61
CA PHE A 46 14.54 2.81 -3.94
C PHE A 46 14.02 1.63 -4.76
N ASN A 47 14.96 0.87 -5.33
CA ASN A 47 14.65 -0.43 -5.89
C ASN A 47 14.53 -1.44 -4.74
N VAL A 48 13.31 -1.95 -4.51
CA VAL A 48 13.04 -2.85 -3.39
C VAL A 48 13.27 -4.31 -3.74
N ARG A 49 13.71 -4.63 -4.97
CA ARG A 49 13.88 -5.97 -5.52
C ARG A 49 12.58 -6.78 -5.51
N TYR A 50 12.12 -7.20 -6.69
CA TYR A 50 10.88 -7.97 -6.80
C TYR A 50 10.93 -9.27 -5.99
N GLU A 51 9.76 -9.79 -5.62
CA GLU A 51 9.64 -11.06 -4.94
C GLU A 51 9.98 -12.21 -5.92
N ASN A 52 11.26 -12.56 -5.96
CA ASN A 52 11.77 -13.68 -6.74
C ASN A 52 11.64 -14.98 -5.92
N PRO A 53 11.03 -16.06 -6.46
CA PRO A 53 10.97 -17.36 -5.78
C PRO A 53 12.34 -17.94 -5.40
N ASN A 54 13.42 -17.55 -6.09
CA ASN A 54 14.78 -17.99 -5.79
C ASN A 54 15.43 -17.22 -4.63
N ASP A 55 14.86 -16.08 -4.23
CA ASP A 55 15.33 -15.30 -3.08
C ASP A 55 14.77 -15.93 -1.79
N SER A 56 15.54 -16.85 -1.20
CA SER A 56 15.17 -17.58 0.02
C SER A 56 15.83 -17.00 1.28
N ASN A 57 15.38 -17.48 2.46
CA ASN A 57 15.90 -17.07 3.76
C ASN A 57 15.88 -15.53 3.92
N THR A 58 16.99 -14.93 4.33
CA THR A 58 17.15 -13.49 4.55
C THR A 58 16.98 -12.64 3.29
N ARG A 59 17.02 -13.24 2.09
CA ARG A 59 16.81 -12.54 0.82
C ARG A 59 15.34 -12.46 0.41
N SER A 60 14.48 -13.29 0.99
CA SER A 60 13.05 -13.27 0.67
C SER A 60 12.42 -11.92 1.00
N TRP A 61 11.43 -11.50 0.19
CA TRP A 61 10.72 -10.23 0.42
C TRP A 61 10.17 -10.14 1.85
N ARG A 62 9.53 -11.20 2.33
CA ARG A 62 8.98 -11.26 3.68
C ARG A 62 10.00 -10.95 4.78
N GLN A 63 11.25 -11.39 4.63
CA GLN A 63 12.32 -11.09 5.59
C GLN A 63 12.87 -9.66 5.40
N ARG A 64 12.80 -9.11 4.19
CA ARG A 64 13.28 -7.77 3.86
C ARG A 64 12.29 -6.66 4.20
N LEU A 65 10.98 -6.92 4.20
CA LEU A 65 9.92 -5.92 4.38
C LEU A 65 10.17 -4.99 5.57
N VAL A 66 10.43 -5.57 6.76
CA VAL A 66 10.68 -4.78 7.99
C VAL A 66 11.90 -3.87 7.84
N GLY A 67 12.96 -4.34 7.18
CA GLY A 67 14.16 -3.55 6.90
C GLY A 67 13.89 -2.42 5.91
N SER A 68 13.15 -2.70 4.84
CA SER A 68 12.76 -1.71 3.84
C SER A 68 11.87 -0.61 4.42
N VAL A 69 10.89 -0.97 5.25
CA VAL A 69 10.01 0.00 5.93
C VAL A 69 10.81 0.86 6.90
N ARG A 70 11.71 0.25 7.70
CA ARG A 70 12.58 0.98 8.63
C ARG A 70 13.50 1.96 7.90
N MET A 71 14.03 1.57 6.73
CA MET A 71 14.83 2.46 5.89
C MET A 71 14.03 3.71 5.51
N ILE A 72 12.82 3.53 4.96
CA ILE A 72 11.96 4.63 4.52
C ILE A 72 11.57 5.53 5.70
N GLN A 73 11.16 4.94 6.83
CA GLN A 73 10.82 5.68 8.04
C GLN A 73 12.00 6.46 8.63
N ARG A 74 13.23 5.97 8.47
CA ARG A 74 14.44 6.67 8.92
C ARG A 74 14.80 7.83 8.00
N GLU A 75 14.75 7.62 6.69
CA GLU A 75 15.12 8.66 5.73
C GLU A 75 14.03 9.74 5.59
N GLN A 76 12.78 9.42 5.91
CA GLN A 76 11.61 10.31 5.83
C GLN A 76 11.57 11.15 4.54
N PRO A 77 11.63 10.52 3.35
CA PRO A 77 11.49 11.26 2.10
C PRO A 77 10.12 11.92 2.03
N ASP A 78 10.04 13.09 1.40
CA ASP A 78 8.76 13.73 1.06
C ASP A 78 8.15 13.06 -0.17
N ILE A 79 8.99 12.67 -1.13
CA ILE A 79 8.61 11.92 -2.32
C ILE A 79 9.62 10.80 -2.55
N MET A 80 9.13 9.60 -2.88
CA MET A 80 9.99 8.47 -3.22
C MET A 80 9.50 7.72 -4.46
N GLY A 81 10.44 7.29 -5.29
CA GLY A 81 10.19 6.34 -6.37
C GLY A 81 10.53 4.92 -5.90
N ILE A 82 9.60 3.98 -6.08
CA ILE A 82 9.81 2.55 -5.82
C ILE A 82 9.91 1.79 -7.15
N GLN A 83 10.90 0.91 -7.28
CA GLN A 83 11.06 0.04 -8.47
C GLN A 83 11.03 -1.44 -8.10
N GLU A 84 10.73 -2.27 -9.11
CA GLU A 84 10.60 -3.73 -9.00
C GLU A 84 9.55 -4.23 -7.99
N SER A 85 8.66 -3.37 -7.49
CA SER A 85 7.60 -3.82 -6.58
C SER A 85 6.48 -4.51 -7.37
N LEU A 86 6.26 -5.80 -7.10
CA LEU A 86 5.02 -6.48 -7.53
C LEU A 86 3.81 -5.96 -6.74
N HIS A 87 2.60 -6.27 -7.19
CA HIS A 87 1.36 -5.81 -6.54
C HIS A 87 1.31 -6.16 -5.03
N GLY A 88 1.67 -7.38 -4.65
CA GLY A 88 1.72 -7.80 -3.25
C GLY A 88 2.72 -6.99 -2.42
N GLN A 89 3.92 -6.76 -2.96
CA GLN A 89 4.95 -5.97 -2.30
C GLN A 89 4.54 -4.49 -2.16
N ALA A 90 3.85 -3.95 -3.16
CA ALA A 90 3.32 -2.59 -3.11
C ALA A 90 2.22 -2.48 -2.06
N ALA A 91 1.34 -3.47 -1.97
CA ALA A 91 0.31 -3.55 -0.94
C ALA A 91 0.91 -3.65 0.48
N ASP A 92 1.99 -4.42 0.65
CA ASP A 92 2.71 -4.55 1.92
C ASP A 92 3.37 -3.23 2.35
N LEU A 93 4.06 -2.55 1.42
CA LEU A 93 4.65 -1.24 1.66
C LEU A 93 3.58 -0.21 1.99
N TRP A 94 2.49 -0.18 1.20
CA TRP A 94 1.35 0.67 1.48
C TRP A 94 0.84 0.39 2.88
N ALA A 95 0.58 -0.87 3.25
CA ALA A 95 0.11 -1.29 4.59
C ALA A 95 1.01 -0.84 5.73
N SER A 96 2.31 -0.79 5.49
CA SER A 96 3.31 -0.50 6.51
C SER A 96 3.68 0.98 6.63
N LEU A 97 3.26 1.82 5.67
CA LEU A 97 3.60 3.24 5.57
C LEU A 97 2.31 4.10 5.51
N PRO A 98 1.55 4.20 6.60
CA PRO A 98 0.25 4.88 6.62
C PRO A 98 0.33 6.40 6.38
N ASP A 99 1.50 7.00 6.59
CA ASP A 99 1.76 8.43 6.37
C ASP A 99 2.09 8.75 4.90
N TYR A 100 2.16 7.73 4.04
CA TYR A 100 2.45 7.86 2.63
C TYR A 100 1.25 7.46 1.77
N GLU A 101 1.05 8.21 0.69
CA GLU A 101 0.14 7.85 -0.40
C GLU A 101 0.92 7.20 -1.55
N PHE A 102 0.26 6.34 -2.30
CA PHE A 102 0.86 5.57 -3.39
C PHE A 102 0.18 5.90 -4.70
N PHE A 103 1.00 6.18 -5.72
CA PHE A 103 0.55 6.45 -7.08
C PHE A 103 1.31 5.53 -8.04
N GLY A 104 0.58 4.85 -8.92
CA GLY A 104 1.16 3.94 -9.91
C GLY A 104 0.25 2.76 -10.20
N VAL A 105 0.45 2.17 -11.36
CA VAL A 105 -0.21 0.93 -11.83
C VAL A 105 0.84 -0.12 -12.16
N GLY A 106 0.42 -1.36 -12.39
CA GLY A 106 1.30 -2.39 -12.91
C GLY A 106 1.85 -1.94 -14.28
N ARG A 107 3.12 -2.25 -14.56
CA ARG A 107 3.72 -1.86 -15.85
C ARG A 107 3.01 -2.49 -17.06
N ASP A 108 2.30 -3.59 -16.83
CA ASP A 108 1.57 -4.34 -17.85
C ASP A 108 0.11 -3.84 -18.00
N ASP A 109 -0.35 -2.89 -17.15
CA ASP A 109 -1.71 -2.31 -17.22
C ASP A 109 -1.85 -1.21 -18.30
N GLY A 110 -0.80 -0.99 -19.11
CA GLY A 110 -0.73 0.05 -20.15
C GLY A 110 -0.84 -0.48 -21.59
N GLU A 111 -1.24 -1.74 -21.77
CA GLU A 111 -1.62 -2.32 -23.07
C GLU A 111 -3.12 -2.13 -23.38
#